data_AF-A0A383S6I1-F1
#
_entry.id   AF-A0A383S6I1-F1
#
_cell.length_a   1.000
_cell.length_b   1.000
_cell.length_c   1.000
_cell.angle_alpha   90.00
_cell.angle_beta   90.00
_cell.angle_gamma   90.00
#
_symmetry.space_group_name_H-M   'P 1'
#
loop_
_entity.id
_entity.type
_entity.pdbx_description
1 polymer ?
#
loop_
_entity_poly.entity_id
_entity_poly.type
_entity_poly.pdbx_seq_one_letter_code
_entity_poly.pdbx_strand_id
1 'polypeptide(L)'
;MVKGALLKRGPVGYLRAWLGDFGWVYIVWSIVQGLMQYALAGSVNSERTLGSVFALWLPANQMWFLSWIMVMTVLVTAAQPWRSRLRGVLSVLGAAALSIGCWGLFGPFIFVQGLGLSVFFAAAALGLAGYVRLRERLGNGVLLVLAVSAAVYGLIIALGHPAAPATTQFGRGPGPVCQGFVCAWAGVIAVFALSVLLDTTGPASRLLAYLGRRSMVIFLAHTIALAAARILLVRLGVESVPVHLVVGTVVALAGSIALWWATRRWLPWIWHAPRRVTG
;
A
#
# COMPACT_ATOMS: atom_id res chain seq x y z
N MET A 1 9.06 14.75 -1.14
CA MET A 1 8.44 14.16 0.08
C MET A 1 7.82 15.25 0.94
N VAL A 2 6.76 14.93 1.69
CA VAL A 2 5.82 15.82 2.41
C VAL A 2 6.41 17.18 2.81
N LYS A 3 7.55 17.22 3.52
CA LYS A 3 8.26 18.46 3.88
C LYS A 3 8.45 19.43 2.71
N GLY A 4 9.03 18.99 1.59
CA GLY A 4 9.33 19.87 0.44
C GLY A 4 8.07 20.38 -0.26
N ALA A 5 7.04 19.54 -0.35
CA ALA A 5 5.75 19.95 -0.94
C ALA A 5 5.01 20.95 -0.02
N LEU A 6 5.08 20.71 1.29
CA LEU A 6 4.48 21.57 2.32
C LEU A 6 5.21 22.91 2.43
N LEU A 7 6.54 22.95 2.30
CA LEU A 7 7.30 24.20 2.22
C LEU A 7 6.95 25.03 0.99
N LYS A 8 6.67 24.38 -0.15
CA LYS A 8 6.31 25.07 -1.41
C LYS A 8 4.88 25.59 -1.43
N ARG A 9 3.91 24.86 -0.86
CA ARG A 9 2.46 25.14 -0.99
C ARG A 9 1.78 25.59 0.31
N GLY A 10 2.49 25.58 1.42
CA GLY A 10 1.91 25.67 2.76
C GLY A 10 1.09 24.43 3.13
N PRO A 11 0.70 24.27 4.42
CA PRO A 11 -0.08 23.11 4.87
C PRO A 11 -1.44 22.97 4.19
N VAL A 12 -2.18 24.08 4.04
CA VAL A 12 -3.54 24.07 3.46
C VAL A 12 -3.50 23.73 1.97
N GLY A 13 -2.63 24.40 1.19
CA GLY A 13 -2.48 24.12 -0.24
C GLY A 13 -1.95 22.72 -0.51
N TYR A 14 -1.05 22.21 0.35
CA TYR A 14 -0.61 20.82 0.28
C TYR A 14 -1.77 19.85 0.52
N LEU A 15 -2.51 20.00 1.63
CA LEU A 15 -3.62 19.10 1.98
C LEU A 15 -4.74 19.15 0.94
N ARG A 16 -5.14 20.33 0.46
CA ARG A 16 -6.18 20.45 -0.58
C ARG A 16 -5.82 19.66 -1.84
N ALA A 17 -4.61 19.85 -2.36
CA ALA A 17 -4.18 19.16 -3.57
C ALA A 17 -4.09 17.64 -3.36
N TRP A 18 -3.55 17.20 -2.22
CA TRP A 18 -3.33 15.79 -1.94
C TRP A 18 -4.63 15.04 -1.61
N LEU A 19 -5.45 15.59 -0.71
CA LEU A 19 -6.75 15.02 -0.35
C LEU A 19 -7.73 15.07 -1.54
N GLY A 20 -7.66 16.11 -2.37
CA GLY A 20 -8.44 16.19 -3.60
C GLY A 20 -8.12 15.06 -4.57
N ASP A 21 -6.83 14.80 -4.81
CA ASP A 21 -6.38 13.72 -5.71
C ASP A 21 -6.76 12.32 -5.18
N PHE A 22 -6.41 12.03 -3.93
CA PHE A 22 -6.71 10.73 -3.32
C PHE A 22 -8.21 10.49 -3.12
N GLY A 23 -8.97 11.51 -2.73
CA GLY A 23 -10.42 11.42 -2.57
C GLY A 23 -11.12 11.17 -3.90
N TRP A 24 -10.70 11.85 -4.97
CA TRP A 24 -11.22 11.64 -6.31
C TRP A 24 -10.94 10.22 -6.81
N VAL A 25 -9.67 9.80 -6.76
CA VAL A 25 -9.25 8.46 -7.18
C VAL A 25 -9.96 7.39 -6.36
N TYR A 26 -10.12 7.59 -5.05
CA TYR A 26 -10.87 6.70 -4.18
C TYR A 26 -12.32 6.51 -4.66
N ILE A 27 -13.04 7.61 -4.90
CA ILE A 27 -14.44 7.55 -5.34
C ILE A 27 -14.55 6.85 -6.69
N VAL A 28 -13.78 7.31 -7.69
CA VAL A 28 -13.84 6.78 -9.06
C VAL A 28 -13.54 5.30 -9.08
N TRP A 29 -12.43 4.86 -8.47
CA TRP A 29 -12.03 3.46 -8.52
C TRP A 29 -12.87 2.55 -7.63
N SER A 30 -13.40 3.04 -6.51
CA SER A 30 -14.33 2.25 -5.69
C SER A 30 -15.62 1.95 -6.45
N ILE A 31 -16.13 2.94 -7.21
CA ILE A 31 -17.30 2.75 -8.07
C ILE A 31 -16.96 1.83 -9.25
N VAL A 32 -15.87 2.07 -9.97
CA VAL A 32 -15.46 1.22 -11.12
C VAL A 32 -15.29 -0.23 -10.68
N GLN A 33 -14.51 -0.50 -9.64
CA GLN A 33 -14.29 -1.87 -9.16
C GLN A 33 -15.59 -2.49 -8.61
N GLY A 34 -16.40 -1.71 -7.88
CA GLY A 34 -17.67 -2.20 -7.34
C GLY A 34 -18.67 -2.55 -8.43
N LEU A 35 -18.81 -1.72 -9.47
CA LEU A 35 -19.66 -2.00 -10.62
C LEU A 35 -19.17 -3.22 -11.41
N MET A 36 -17.85 -3.40 -11.54
CA MET A 36 -17.30 -4.61 -12.16
C MET A 36 -17.60 -5.88 -11.34
N GLN A 37 -17.50 -5.80 -10.01
CA GLN A 37 -17.86 -6.92 -9.11
C GLN A 37 -19.36 -7.24 -9.18
N TYR A 38 -20.22 -6.24 -9.37
CA TYR A 38 -21.65 -6.44 -9.59
C TYR A 38 -21.94 -7.05 -10.97
N ALA A 39 -21.37 -6.48 -12.04
CA ALA A 39 -21.60 -6.93 -13.41
C ALA A 39 -21.07 -8.34 -13.69
N LEU A 40 -20.02 -8.75 -12.98
CA LEU A 40 -19.41 -10.08 -13.09
C LEU A 40 -19.79 -11.00 -11.91
N ALA A 41 -20.93 -10.75 -11.28
CA ALA A 41 -21.48 -11.65 -10.26
C ALA A 41 -21.55 -13.10 -10.80
N GLY A 42 -21.25 -14.08 -9.94
CA GLY A 42 -21.09 -15.49 -10.30
C GLY A 42 -19.71 -15.87 -10.83
N SER A 43 -18.86 -14.89 -11.20
CA SER A 43 -17.48 -15.15 -11.69
C SER A 43 -16.38 -14.59 -10.78
N VAL A 44 -16.74 -13.77 -9.78
CA VAL A 44 -15.80 -13.15 -8.84
C VAL A 44 -15.95 -13.76 -7.43
N ASN A 45 -14.89 -13.73 -6.63
CA ASN A 45 -14.91 -14.29 -5.27
C ASN A 45 -15.69 -13.45 -4.24
N SER A 46 -15.97 -12.20 -4.57
CA SER A 46 -16.57 -11.24 -3.65
C SER A 46 -17.57 -10.42 -4.44
N GLU A 47 -18.77 -10.96 -4.55
CA GLU A 47 -19.88 -10.31 -5.24
C GLU A 47 -20.36 -9.09 -4.47
N ARG A 48 -20.91 -8.13 -5.19
CA ARG A 48 -21.45 -6.90 -4.62
C ARG A 48 -22.86 -6.66 -5.13
N THR A 49 -23.72 -6.17 -4.25
CA THR A 49 -25.01 -5.58 -4.63
C THR A 49 -24.81 -4.13 -5.06
N LEU A 50 -25.71 -3.58 -5.88
CA LEU A 50 -25.67 -2.16 -6.27
C LEU A 50 -25.61 -1.21 -5.06
N GLY A 51 -26.37 -1.50 -4.00
CA GLY A 51 -26.32 -0.71 -2.76
C GLY A 51 -24.93 -0.72 -2.12
N SER A 52 -24.27 -1.88 -2.09
CA SER A 52 -22.91 -2.00 -1.52
C SER A 52 -21.82 -1.31 -2.36
N VAL A 53 -22.05 -1.10 -3.67
CA VAL A 53 -21.12 -0.35 -4.54
C VAL A 53 -21.02 1.10 -4.11
N PHE A 54 -22.17 1.72 -3.79
CA PHE A 54 -22.25 3.12 -3.38
C PHE A 54 -22.06 3.34 -1.87
N ALA A 55 -21.89 2.27 -1.09
CA ALA A 55 -21.54 2.33 0.34
C ALA A 55 -20.06 2.70 0.54
N LEU A 56 -19.66 3.86 0.02
CA LEU A 56 -18.27 4.35 -0.02
C LEU A 56 -17.68 4.65 1.37
N TRP A 57 -18.47 4.59 2.44
CA TRP A 57 -18.00 4.73 3.81
C TRP A 57 -17.51 3.42 4.42
N LEU A 58 -17.86 2.28 3.82
CA LEU A 58 -17.41 0.96 4.26
C LEU A 58 -16.09 0.60 3.57
N PRO A 59 -15.10 0.09 4.31
CA PRO A 59 -13.85 -0.35 3.72
C PRO A 59 -14.09 -1.55 2.81
N ALA A 60 -13.66 -1.43 1.56
CA ALA A 60 -13.85 -2.45 0.54
C ALA A 60 -12.55 -2.71 -0.22
N ASN A 61 -12.28 -4.00 -0.48
CA ASN A 61 -11.11 -4.46 -1.22
C ASN A 61 -9.82 -3.80 -0.71
N GLN A 62 -8.94 -3.35 -1.60
CA GLN A 62 -7.74 -2.57 -1.25
C GLN A 62 -8.01 -1.07 -1.05
N MET A 63 -9.19 -0.56 -1.43
CA MET A 63 -9.44 0.88 -1.58
C MET A 63 -9.40 1.67 -0.26
N TRP A 64 -9.68 1.01 0.87
CA TRP A 64 -9.54 1.59 2.21
C TRP A 64 -8.12 2.13 2.49
N PHE A 65 -7.12 1.63 1.78
CA PHE A 65 -5.74 2.09 1.96
C PHE A 65 -5.58 3.56 1.54
N LEU A 66 -6.32 4.02 0.52
CA LEU A 66 -6.25 5.43 0.08
C LEU A 66 -6.80 6.37 1.15
N SER A 67 -7.92 6.02 1.78
CA SER A 67 -8.49 6.79 2.89
C SER A 67 -7.61 6.79 4.13
N TRP A 68 -6.95 5.66 4.42
CA TRP A 68 -5.96 5.60 5.47
C TRP A 68 -4.76 6.54 5.20
N ILE A 69 -4.20 6.54 3.99
CA ILE A 69 -3.11 7.46 3.63
C ILE A 69 -3.58 8.92 3.76
N MET A 70 -4.82 9.25 3.37
CA MET A 70 -5.38 10.59 3.56
C MET A 70 -5.34 11.02 5.04
N VAL A 71 -5.83 10.17 5.95
CA VAL A 71 -5.79 10.42 7.40
C VAL A 71 -4.36 10.62 7.88
N MET A 72 -3.45 9.70 7.53
CA MET A 72 -2.05 9.79 7.95
C MET A 72 -1.36 11.05 7.39
N THR A 73 -1.74 11.50 6.20
CA THR A 73 -1.22 12.72 5.59
C THR A 73 -1.68 13.97 6.33
N VAL A 74 -2.93 14.01 6.80
CA VAL A 74 -3.43 15.08 7.69
C VAL A 74 -2.64 15.08 8.99
N LEU A 75 -2.54 13.92 9.66
CA LEU A 75 -1.85 13.78 10.95
C LEU A 75 -0.39 14.21 10.85
N VAL A 76 0.34 13.77 9.82
CA VAL A 76 1.75 14.11 9.66
C VAL A 76 1.96 15.59 9.28
N THR A 77 1.00 16.17 8.54
CA THR A 77 1.01 17.60 8.17
C THR A 77 0.76 18.49 9.38
N ALA A 78 -0.07 18.07 10.32
CA ALA A 78 -0.27 18.75 11.59
C ALA A 78 0.92 18.54 12.55
N ALA A 79 1.37 17.29 12.70
CA ALA A 79 2.45 16.92 13.60
C ALA A 79 3.82 17.46 13.16
N GLN A 80 4.05 17.63 11.85
CA GLN A 80 5.30 18.10 11.23
C GLN A 80 6.55 17.54 11.90
N PRO A 81 6.73 16.20 11.91
CA PRO A 81 7.75 15.50 12.69
C PRO A 81 9.18 15.91 12.32
N TRP A 82 9.39 16.49 11.14
CA TRP A 82 10.69 17.00 10.68
C TRP A 82 11.09 18.37 11.23
N ARG A 83 10.22 19.07 12.00
CA ARG A 83 10.54 20.40 12.53
C ARG A 83 11.46 20.36 13.75
N SER A 84 11.41 19.31 14.56
CA SER A 84 12.32 19.11 15.69
C SER A 84 12.47 17.64 16.02
N ARG A 85 13.59 17.26 16.66
CA ARG A 85 13.83 15.87 17.08
C ARG A 85 12.74 15.36 18.01
N LEU A 86 12.29 16.20 18.96
CA LEU A 86 11.21 15.85 19.88
C LEU A 86 9.90 15.55 19.14
N ARG A 87 9.50 16.39 18.18
CA ARG A 87 8.29 16.14 17.36
C ARG A 87 8.41 14.86 16.55
N GLY A 88 9.59 14.59 16.00
CA GLY A 88 9.86 13.35 15.29
C GLY A 88 9.69 12.11 16.18
N VAL A 89 10.33 12.11 17.36
CA VAL A 89 10.23 11.03 18.34
C VAL A 89 8.79 10.83 18.80
N LEU A 90 8.10 11.90 19.21
CA LEU A 90 6.71 11.82 19.65
C LEU A 90 5.78 11.30 18.56
N SER A 91 6.00 11.70 17.30
CA SER A 91 5.17 11.21 16.18
C SER A 91 5.38 9.71 15.91
N VAL A 92 6.62 9.22 16.02
CA VAL A 92 6.92 7.79 15.85
C VAL A 92 6.38 6.99 17.03
N LEU A 93 6.57 7.45 18.27
CA LEU A 93 6.05 6.78 19.47
C LEU A 93 4.52 6.74 19.48
N GLY A 94 3.87 7.86 19.16
CA GLY A 94 2.41 7.93 19.03
C GLY A 94 1.88 7.01 17.93
N ALA A 95 2.54 6.99 16.77
CA ALA A 95 2.18 6.09 15.67
C ALA A 95 2.42 4.61 16.02
N ALA A 96 3.46 4.29 16.78
CA ALA A 96 3.73 2.94 17.28
C ALA A 96 2.67 2.50 18.28
N ALA A 97 2.32 3.34 19.25
CA ALA A 97 1.25 3.07 20.22
C ALA A 97 -0.10 2.84 19.51
N LEU A 98 -0.44 3.70 18.55
CA LEU A 98 -1.63 3.53 17.72
C LEU A 98 -1.59 2.23 16.91
N SER A 99 -0.44 1.91 16.32
CA SER A 99 -0.29 0.69 15.51
C SER A 99 -0.48 -0.56 16.36
N ILE A 100 0.13 -0.63 17.55
CA ILE A 100 -0.02 -1.76 18.48
C ILE A 100 -1.47 -1.85 18.99
N GLY A 101 -2.06 -0.71 19.38
CA GLY A 101 -3.44 -0.66 19.85
C GLY A 101 -4.45 -1.11 18.79
N CYS A 102 -4.22 -0.76 17.53
CA CYS A 102 -5.10 -1.11 16.41
C CYS A 102 -4.65 -2.36 15.62
N TRP A 103 -3.60 -3.06 16.06
CA TRP A 103 -3.07 -4.21 15.33
C TRP A 103 -4.09 -5.34 15.26
N GLY A 104 -4.27 -5.93 14.08
CA GLY A 104 -5.22 -7.02 13.87
C GLY A 104 -6.69 -6.59 13.96
N LEU A 105 -6.98 -5.29 13.91
CA LEU A 105 -8.34 -4.77 13.81
C LEU A 105 -8.70 -4.48 12.35
N PHE A 106 -9.95 -4.76 12.03
CA PHE A 106 -10.59 -4.30 10.81
C PHE A 106 -11.62 -3.24 11.18
N GLY A 107 -11.32 -1.98 10.86
CA GLY A 107 -12.17 -0.84 11.19
C GLY A 107 -13.51 -0.91 10.44
N PRO A 108 -14.62 -0.47 11.05
CA PRO A 108 -15.93 -0.50 10.40
C PRO A 108 -16.09 0.55 9.28
N PHE A 109 -15.22 1.57 9.26
CA PHE A 109 -15.29 2.69 8.32
C PHE A 109 -13.91 3.02 7.72
N ILE A 110 -13.92 3.60 6.52
CA ILE A 110 -12.74 3.82 5.67
C ILE A 110 -11.59 4.62 6.31
N PHE A 111 -11.88 5.54 7.23
CA PHE A 111 -10.86 6.38 7.88
C PHE A 111 -10.23 5.74 9.13
N VAL A 112 -10.84 4.67 9.64
CA VAL A 112 -10.38 3.91 10.81
C VAL A 112 -9.72 2.60 10.39
N GLN A 113 -10.00 2.12 9.19
CA GLN A 113 -9.34 0.95 8.64
C GLN A 113 -7.85 1.24 8.37
N GLY A 114 -6.98 0.32 8.79
CA GLY A 114 -5.53 0.41 8.53
C GLY A 114 -4.70 1.12 9.60
N LEU A 115 -5.27 1.60 10.71
CA LEU A 115 -4.52 2.31 11.76
C LEU A 115 -3.36 1.48 12.36
N GLY A 116 -3.41 0.15 12.26
CA GLY A 116 -2.30 -0.76 12.57
C GLY A 116 -1.01 -0.50 11.75
N LEU A 117 -1.09 0.22 10.64
CA LEU A 117 0.04 0.53 9.74
C LEU A 117 0.71 1.89 10.04
N SER A 118 0.20 2.65 11.01
CA SER A 118 0.57 4.06 11.22
C SER A 118 2.07 4.27 11.46
N VAL A 119 2.73 3.34 12.16
CA VAL A 119 4.16 3.41 12.48
C VAL A 119 5.04 3.39 11.22
N PHE A 120 4.64 2.62 10.20
CA PHE A 120 5.36 2.54 8.93
C PHE A 120 5.25 3.86 8.16
N PHE A 121 4.07 4.49 8.18
CA PHE A 121 3.88 5.80 7.56
C PHE A 121 4.71 6.88 8.26
N ALA A 122 4.69 6.93 9.59
CA ALA A 122 5.47 7.89 10.37
C ALA A 122 6.97 7.73 10.12
N ALA A 123 7.48 6.49 10.09
CA ALA A 123 8.87 6.19 9.77
C ALA A 123 9.23 6.64 8.34
N ALA A 124 8.38 6.34 7.35
CA ALA A 124 8.58 6.77 5.97
C ALA A 124 8.55 8.30 5.80
N ALA A 125 7.68 9.02 6.53
CA ALA A 125 7.58 10.47 6.45
C ALA A 125 8.84 11.20 6.94
N LEU A 126 9.62 10.56 7.82
CA LEU A 126 10.91 11.03 8.31
C LEU A 126 12.09 10.64 7.37
N GLY A 127 11.85 9.83 6.33
CA GLY A 127 12.80 8.80 5.90
C GLY A 127 13.63 8.99 4.61
N LEU A 128 13.56 10.08 3.83
CA LEU A 128 14.40 10.19 2.62
C LEU A 128 15.89 10.43 2.93
N ALA A 129 16.18 11.31 3.90
CA ALA A 129 17.54 11.53 4.37
C ALA A 129 18.04 10.35 5.23
N GLY A 130 17.12 9.57 5.82
CA GLY A 130 17.44 8.32 6.49
C GLY A 130 17.88 7.25 5.48
N TYR A 131 17.16 7.14 4.36
CA TYR A 131 17.46 6.20 3.27
C TYR A 131 18.90 6.32 2.76
N VAL A 132 19.32 7.52 2.35
CA VAL A 132 20.66 7.74 1.78
C VAL A 132 21.76 7.45 2.80
N ARG A 133 21.61 7.96 4.02
CA ARG A 133 22.57 7.72 5.11
C ARG A 133 22.64 6.25 5.52
N LEU A 134 21.51 5.55 5.52
CA LEU A 134 21.46 4.13 5.86
C LEU A 134 22.12 3.29 4.76
N ARG A 135 21.88 3.62 3.49
CA ARG A 135 22.57 2.99 2.35
C ARG A 135 24.10 3.13 2.47
N GLU A 136 24.59 4.34 2.71
CA GLU A 136 26.02 4.61 2.84
C GLU A 136 26.64 3.87 4.03
N ARG A 137 25.93 3.78 5.16
CA ARG A 137 26.42 3.10 6.36
C ARG A 137 26.42 1.57 6.26
N LEU A 138 25.44 1.00 5.55
CA LEU A 138 25.30 -0.46 5.52
C LEU A 138 26.36 -1.12 4.64
N GLY A 139 26.86 -0.46 3.58
CA GLY A 139 27.93 -0.99 2.73
C GLY A 139 27.70 -2.46 2.33
N ASN A 140 28.67 -3.32 2.61
CA ASN A 140 28.59 -4.77 2.36
C ASN A 140 27.68 -5.53 3.37
N GLY A 141 27.34 -4.91 4.49
CA GLY A 141 26.44 -5.47 5.51
C GLY A 141 24.97 -5.57 5.07
N VAL A 142 24.59 -4.97 3.93
CA VAL A 142 23.23 -5.05 3.39
C VAL A 142 22.81 -6.51 3.13
N LEU A 143 23.72 -7.38 2.68
CA LEU A 143 23.42 -8.79 2.45
C LEU A 143 23.08 -9.50 3.76
N LEU A 144 23.84 -9.22 4.83
CA LEU A 144 23.55 -9.77 6.16
C LEU A 144 22.21 -9.27 6.69
N VAL A 145 21.91 -7.98 6.53
CA VAL A 145 20.61 -7.41 6.91
C VAL A 145 19.47 -8.10 6.15
N LEU A 146 19.62 -8.32 4.84
CA LEU A 146 18.65 -9.06 4.05
C LEU A 146 18.50 -10.49 4.56
N ALA A 147 19.60 -11.22 4.75
CA ALA A 147 19.57 -12.61 5.19
C ALA A 147 18.91 -12.76 6.56
N VAL A 148 19.29 -11.94 7.54
CA VAL A 148 18.72 -11.97 8.90
C VAL A 148 17.25 -11.59 8.88
N SER A 149 16.88 -10.50 8.20
CA SER A 149 15.48 -10.07 8.15
C SER A 149 14.57 -11.05 7.40
N ALA A 150 15.05 -11.63 6.29
CA ALA A 150 14.35 -12.68 5.56
C ALA A 150 14.22 -13.96 6.38
N ALA A 151 15.26 -14.37 7.11
CA ALA A 151 15.22 -15.53 7.99
C ALA A 151 14.23 -15.34 9.14
N VAL A 152 14.25 -14.17 9.80
CA VAL A 152 13.28 -13.84 10.86
C VAL A 152 11.85 -13.84 10.32
N TYR A 153 11.62 -13.22 9.17
CA TYR A 153 10.31 -13.23 8.51
C TYR A 153 9.85 -14.66 8.21
N GLY A 154 10.70 -15.45 7.54
CA GLY A 154 10.40 -16.84 7.18
C GLY A 154 10.15 -17.73 8.39
N LEU A 155 10.94 -17.60 9.45
CA LEU A 155 10.80 -18.37 10.68
C LEU A 155 9.47 -18.07 11.39
N ILE A 156 9.09 -16.79 11.50
CA ILE A 156 7.82 -16.40 12.13
C ILE A 156 6.63 -16.87 11.29
N ILE A 157 6.72 -16.83 9.96
CA ILE A 157 5.66 -17.34 9.07
C ILE A 157 5.54 -18.86 9.15
N ALA A 158 6.67 -19.58 9.24
CA ALA A 158 6.69 -21.04 9.25
C ALA A 158 6.27 -21.65 10.60
N LEU A 159 6.66 -21.03 11.71
CA LEU A 159 6.47 -21.58 13.06
C LEU A 159 5.44 -20.82 13.91
N GLY A 160 5.09 -19.60 13.51
CA GLY A 160 4.22 -18.72 14.27
C GLY A 160 2.82 -18.58 13.69
N HIS A 161 2.02 -17.77 14.36
CA HIS A 161 0.69 -17.36 13.90
C HIS A 161 0.59 -15.82 13.97
N PRO A 162 1.41 -15.11 13.17
CA PRO A 162 1.47 -13.66 13.24
C PRO A 162 0.13 -13.03 12.84
N ALA A 163 -0.40 -12.16 13.70
CA ALA A 163 -1.55 -11.35 13.35
C ALA A 163 -1.13 -10.32 12.30
N ALA A 164 -1.83 -10.26 11.18
CA ALA A 164 -1.60 -9.20 10.19
C ALA A 164 -2.22 -7.86 10.65
N PRO A 165 -1.59 -6.71 10.34
CA PRO A 165 -1.90 -5.43 10.97
C PRO A 165 -3.31 -4.88 10.68
N ALA A 166 -3.94 -5.30 9.57
CA ALA A 166 -5.18 -4.71 9.06
C ALA A 166 -6.24 -5.77 8.69
N THR A 167 -6.22 -6.93 9.36
CA THR A 167 -7.19 -8.01 9.17
C THR A 167 -7.50 -8.71 10.49
N THR A 168 -8.74 -9.17 10.64
CA THR A 168 -9.25 -9.92 11.79
C THR A 168 -9.21 -11.43 11.59
N GLN A 169 -8.69 -11.91 10.45
CA GLN A 169 -8.63 -13.33 10.12
C GLN A 169 -7.71 -14.13 11.07
N PHE A 170 -6.83 -13.46 11.79
CA PHE A 170 -5.89 -14.06 12.73
C PHE A 170 -6.22 -13.62 14.16
N GLY A 171 -5.94 -14.49 15.14
CA GLY A 171 -6.20 -14.20 16.55
C GLY A 171 -5.42 -12.98 17.04
N ARG A 172 -6.10 -12.05 17.73
CA ARG A 172 -5.52 -10.81 18.28
C ARG A 172 -4.97 -10.98 19.71
N GLY A 173 -4.30 -12.10 19.97
CA GLY A 173 -3.61 -12.30 21.24
C GLY A 173 -2.33 -11.46 21.33
N PRO A 174 -1.78 -11.19 22.53
CA PRO A 174 -0.50 -10.49 22.68
C PRO A 174 0.63 -11.16 21.89
N GLY A 175 0.72 -12.50 21.92
CA GLY A 175 1.70 -13.29 21.16
C GLY A 175 1.60 -13.05 19.65
N PRO A 176 0.44 -13.33 19.01
CA PRO A 176 0.21 -13.05 17.59
C PRO A 176 0.47 -11.60 17.18
N VAL A 177 0.10 -10.62 17.99
CA VAL A 177 0.36 -9.19 17.72
C VAL A 177 1.86 -8.89 17.74
N CYS A 178 2.60 -9.38 18.74
CA CYS A 178 4.05 -9.22 18.80
C CYS A 178 4.75 -9.90 17.62
N GLN A 179 4.38 -11.15 17.32
CA GLN A 179 4.89 -11.87 16.15
C GLN A 179 4.59 -11.13 14.85
N GLY A 180 3.35 -10.63 14.70
CA GLY A 180 2.92 -9.85 13.54
C GLY A 180 3.72 -8.56 13.37
N PHE A 181 3.94 -7.82 14.46
CA PHE A 181 4.71 -6.58 14.45
C PHE A 181 6.17 -6.83 14.03
N VAL A 182 6.83 -7.82 14.64
CA VAL A 182 8.22 -8.20 14.31
C VAL A 182 8.31 -8.70 12.87
N CYS A 183 7.37 -9.57 12.45
CA CYS A 183 7.31 -10.10 11.09
C CYS A 183 7.13 -8.99 10.06
N ALA A 184 6.23 -8.04 10.29
CA ALA A 184 6.01 -6.91 9.39
C ALA A 184 7.26 -6.03 9.25
N TRP A 185 7.95 -5.73 10.35
CA TRP A 185 9.21 -4.99 10.29
C TRP A 185 10.32 -5.78 9.60
N ALA A 186 10.46 -7.07 9.88
CA ALA A 186 11.41 -7.95 9.21
C ALA A 186 11.17 -7.95 7.68
N GLY A 187 9.91 -8.05 7.25
CA GLY A 187 9.54 -7.95 5.84
C GLY A 187 9.88 -6.59 5.21
N VAL A 188 9.55 -5.48 5.88
CA VAL A 188 9.87 -4.12 5.41
C VAL A 188 11.38 -3.93 5.29
N ILE A 189 12.16 -4.40 6.27
CA ILE A 189 13.63 -4.32 6.26
C ILE A 189 14.22 -5.20 5.16
N ALA A 190 13.68 -6.41 4.95
CA ALA A 190 14.12 -7.30 3.88
C ALA A 190 13.87 -6.68 2.50
N VAL A 191 12.67 -6.13 2.24
CA VAL A 191 12.36 -5.43 0.99
C VAL A 191 13.26 -4.21 0.80
N PHE A 192 13.53 -3.47 1.87
CA PHE A 192 14.46 -2.34 1.83
C PHE A 192 15.88 -2.79 1.43
N ALA A 193 16.43 -3.79 2.11
CA ALA A 193 17.77 -4.31 1.85
C ALA A 193 17.88 -4.89 0.43
N LEU A 194 16.86 -5.64 -0.01
CA LEU A 194 16.76 -6.16 -1.36
C LEU A 194 16.74 -5.01 -2.40
N SER A 195 15.99 -3.95 -2.13
CA SER A 195 15.94 -2.78 -3.02
C SER A 195 17.32 -2.10 -3.18
N VAL A 196 18.11 -2.06 -2.10
CA VAL A 196 19.50 -1.53 -2.14
C VAL A 196 20.41 -2.43 -2.97
N LEU A 197 20.31 -3.77 -2.84
CA LEU A 197 21.10 -4.70 -3.63
C LEU A 197 20.72 -4.67 -5.11
N LEU A 198 19.42 -4.63 -5.41
CA LEU A 198 18.92 -4.59 -6.78
C LEU A 198 19.29 -3.31 -7.51
N ASP A 199 19.54 -2.19 -6.82
CA ASP A 199 20.00 -0.94 -7.44
C ASP A 199 21.29 -1.13 -8.26
N THR A 200 22.12 -2.11 -7.90
CA THR A 200 23.35 -2.46 -8.63
C THR A 200 23.10 -3.27 -9.91
N THR A 201 21.90 -3.84 -10.08
CA THR A 201 21.55 -4.69 -11.22
C THR A 201 20.89 -3.87 -12.33
N GLY A 202 21.67 -3.43 -13.33
CA GLY A 202 21.25 -2.42 -14.33
C GLY A 202 19.84 -2.62 -14.93
N PRO A 203 19.56 -3.70 -15.68
CA PRO A 203 18.27 -3.88 -16.34
C PRO A 203 17.10 -4.08 -15.35
N ALA A 204 17.29 -4.90 -14.32
CA ALA A 204 16.25 -5.21 -13.34
C ALA A 204 15.90 -3.96 -12.49
N SER A 205 16.89 -3.18 -12.07
CA SER A 205 16.70 -1.89 -11.39
C SER A 205 15.86 -0.94 -12.25
N ARG A 206 16.18 -0.80 -13.54
CA ARG A 206 15.42 0.08 -14.45
C ARG A 206 13.96 -0.35 -14.58
N LEU A 207 13.71 -1.66 -14.73
CA LEU A 207 12.36 -2.20 -14.82
C LEU A 207 11.58 -1.98 -13.52
N LEU A 208 12.15 -2.34 -12.37
CA LEU A 208 11.54 -2.15 -11.07
C LEU A 208 11.29 -0.66 -10.77
N ALA A 209 12.22 0.22 -11.14
CA ALA A 209 12.03 1.66 -11.01
C ALA A 209 10.93 2.18 -11.94
N TYR A 210 10.80 1.63 -13.15
CA TYR A 210 9.71 1.95 -14.06
C TYR A 210 8.34 1.55 -13.50
N LEU A 211 8.23 0.35 -12.93
CA LEU A 211 7.02 -0.15 -12.27
C LEU A 211 6.72 0.62 -10.99
N GLY A 212 7.73 0.88 -10.16
CA GLY A 212 7.62 1.61 -8.90
C GLY A 212 7.13 3.04 -9.06
N ARG A 213 7.55 3.75 -10.12
CA ARG A 213 7.00 5.08 -10.47
C ARG A 213 5.52 5.05 -10.86
N ARG A 214 4.99 3.87 -11.17
CA ARG A 214 3.60 3.62 -11.54
C ARG A 214 2.88 2.73 -10.53
N SER A 215 3.41 2.62 -9.31
CA SER A 215 2.82 1.79 -8.26
C SER A 215 1.38 2.18 -7.95
N MET A 216 1.02 3.47 -8.00
CA MET A 216 -0.37 3.92 -7.82
C MET A 216 -1.29 3.39 -8.91
N VAL A 217 -0.87 3.48 -10.18
CA VAL A 217 -1.63 2.92 -11.32
C VAL A 217 -1.83 1.42 -11.15
N ILE A 218 -0.76 0.70 -10.79
CA ILE A 218 -0.82 -0.75 -10.55
C ILE A 218 -1.75 -1.05 -9.38
N PHE A 219 -1.62 -0.34 -8.26
CA PHE A 219 -2.47 -0.51 -7.07
C PHE A 219 -3.97 -0.37 -7.39
N LEU A 220 -4.35 0.55 -8.27
CA LEU A 220 -5.74 0.78 -8.66
C LEU A 220 -6.27 -0.30 -9.62
N ALA A 221 -5.47 -0.71 -10.60
CA ALA A 221 -5.94 -1.54 -11.70
C ALA A 221 -5.65 -3.06 -11.55
N HIS A 222 -4.69 -3.45 -10.71
CA HIS A 222 -4.20 -4.83 -10.68
C HIS A 222 -5.27 -5.85 -10.30
N THR A 223 -6.21 -5.52 -9.42
CA THR A 223 -7.26 -6.47 -9.00
C THR A 223 -8.21 -6.82 -10.13
N ILE A 224 -8.49 -5.88 -11.03
CA ILE A 224 -9.31 -6.14 -12.23
C ILE A 224 -8.59 -7.08 -13.17
N ALA A 225 -7.33 -6.78 -13.50
CA ALA A 225 -6.53 -7.60 -14.40
C ALA A 225 -6.26 -9.00 -13.82
N LEU A 226 -6.00 -9.09 -12.51
CA LEU A 226 -5.84 -10.36 -11.79
C LEU A 226 -7.12 -11.18 -11.79
N ALA A 227 -8.28 -10.55 -11.52
CA ALA A 227 -9.57 -11.23 -11.56
C ALA A 227 -9.88 -11.78 -12.95
N ALA A 228 -9.64 -10.99 -14.01
CA ALA A 228 -9.81 -11.44 -15.40
C ALA A 228 -8.90 -12.63 -15.73
N ALA A 229 -7.61 -12.57 -15.35
CA ALA A 229 -6.67 -13.67 -15.54
C ALA A 229 -7.15 -14.95 -14.83
N ARG A 230 -7.59 -14.82 -13.57
CA ARG A 230 -8.11 -15.94 -12.79
C ARG A 230 -9.36 -16.55 -13.44
N ILE A 231 -10.33 -15.74 -13.85
CA ILE A 231 -11.56 -16.20 -14.51
C ILE A 231 -11.21 -17.00 -15.77
N LEU A 232 -10.28 -16.50 -16.59
CA LEU A 232 -9.84 -17.18 -17.80
C LEU A 232 -9.15 -18.51 -17.48
N LEU A 233 -8.18 -18.53 -16.55
CA LEU A 233 -7.46 -19.74 -16.17
C LEU A 233 -8.40 -20.82 -15.62
N VAL A 234 -9.36 -20.43 -14.76
CA VAL A 234 -10.37 -21.37 -14.24
C VAL A 234 -11.24 -21.92 -15.38
N ARG A 235 -11.69 -21.08 -16.32
CA ARG A 235 -12.48 -21.53 -17.48
C ARG A 235 -11.71 -22.45 -18.42
N LEU A 236 -10.38 -22.31 -18.47
CA LEU A 236 -9.49 -23.21 -19.20
C LEU A 236 -9.18 -24.51 -18.43
N GLY A 237 -9.75 -24.72 -17.24
CA GLY A 237 -9.51 -25.90 -16.42
C GLY A 237 -8.13 -25.93 -15.75
N VAL A 238 -7.43 -24.79 -15.70
CA VAL A 238 -6.12 -24.71 -15.04
C VAL A 238 -6.33 -24.55 -13.54
N GLU A 239 -6.01 -25.59 -12.77
CA GLU A 239 -6.13 -25.57 -11.30
C GLU A 239 -4.79 -25.35 -10.58
N SER A 240 -3.68 -25.36 -11.32
CA SER A 240 -2.33 -25.25 -10.75
C SER A 240 -2.09 -23.90 -10.06
N VAL A 241 -1.95 -23.92 -8.73
CA VAL A 241 -1.71 -22.73 -7.91
C VAL A 241 -0.47 -21.93 -8.37
N PRO A 242 0.70 -22.55 -8.64
CA PRO A 242 1.86 -21.82 -9.18
C PRO A 242 1.56 -21.08 -10.48
N VAL A 243 0.76 -21.68 -11.38
CA VAL A 243 0.38 -21.06 -12.65
C VAL A 243 -0.50 -19.83 -12.40
N HIS A 244 -1.52 -19.95 -11.53
CA HIS A 244 -2.34 -18.81 -11.13
C HIS A 244 -1.52 -17.67 -10.52
N LEU A 245 -0.53 -18.01 -9.67
CA LEU A 245 0.33 -17.00 -9.06
C LEU A 245 1.22 -16.31 -10.09
N VAL A 246 1.93 -17.06 -10.92
CA VAL A 246 2.89 -16.48 -11.88
C VAL A 246 2.16 -15.73 -12.99
N VAL A 247 1.21 -16.39 -13.66
CA VAL A 247 0.46 -15.79 -14.78
C VAL A 247 -0.42 -14.65 -14.26
N GLY A 248 -1.12 -14.85 -13.14
CA GLY A 248 -1.93 -13.80 -12.53
C GLY A 248 -1.11 -12.57 -12.17
N THR A 249 0.09 -12.73 -11.59
CA THR A 249 0.98 -11.60 -11.29
C THR A 249 1.43 -10.87 -12.56
N VAL A 250 1.89 -11.61 -13.57
CA VAL A 250 2.36 -11.03 -14.83
C VAL A 250 1.24 -10.27 -15.54
N VAL A 251 0.05 -10.87 -15.64
CA VAL A 251 -1.13 -10.24 -16.27
C VAL A 251 -1.61 -9.05 -15.44
N ALA A 252 -1.58 -9.12 -14.12
CA ALA A 252 -1.96 -8.01 -13.26
C ALA A 252 -1.04 -6.79 -13.46
N LEU A 253 0.28 -7.00 -13.53
CA LEU A 253 1.25 -5.94 -13.78
C LEU A 253 1.13 -5.40 -15.21
N ALA A 254 1.20 -6.26 -16.22
CA ALA A 254 1.15 -5.87 -17.62
C ALA A 254 -0.19 -5.22 -17.97
N GLY A 255 -1.30 -5.80 -17.51
CA GLY A 255 -2.67 -5.31 -17.73
C GLY A 255 -2.90 -3.94 -17.09
N SER A 256 -2.38 -3.70 -15.88
CA SER A 256 -2.46 -2.37 -15.24
C SER A 256 -1.73 -1.30 -16.04
N ILE A 257 -0.53 -1.62 -16.53
CA ILE A 257 0.27 -0.70 -17.34
C ILE A 257 -0.37 -0.46 -18.71
N ALA A 258 -0.89 -1.51 -19.35
CA ALA A 258 -1.60 -1.42 -20.62
C ALA A 258 -2.86 -0.55 -20.50
N LEU A 259 -3.66 -0.77 -19.45
CA LEU A 259 -4.86 0.03 -19.17
C LEU A 259 -4.51 1.52 -19.00
N TRP A 260 -3.44 1.82 -18.27
CA TRP A 260 -2.96 3.19 -18.14
C TRP A 260 -2.51 3.80 -19.47
N TRP A 261 -1.75 3.07 -20.29
CA TRP A 261 -1.37 3.55 -21.62
C TRP A 261 -2.58 3.85 -22.51
N ALA A 262 -3.59 2.97 -22.49
CA ALA A 262 -4.81 3.13 -23.27
C ALA A 262 -5.64 4.35 -22.82
N THR A 263 -5.67 4.65 -21.52
CA THR A 263 -6.60 5.63 -20.96
C THR A 263 -5.96 6.97 -20.61
N ARG A 264 -4.66 7.06 -20.34
CA ARG A 264 -4.02 8.29 -19.83
C ARG A 264 -4.17 9.52 -20.71
N ARG A 265 -4.36 9.34 -22.03
CA ARG A 265 -4.53 10.45 -22.98
C ARG A 265 -5.96 10.98 -23.01
N TRP A 266 -6.94 10.08 -22.93
CA TRP A 266 -8.34 10.39 -23.20
C TRP A 266 -9.18 10.47 -21.92
N LEU A 267 -8.82 9.70 -20.91
CA LEU A 267 -9.48 9.61 -19.61
C LEU A 267 -8.46 9.87 -18.48
N PRO A 268 -7.67 10.96 -18.50
CA PRO A 268 -6.69 11.22 -17.45
C PRO A 268 -7.31 11.35 -16.06
N TRP A 269 -8.59 11.74 -16.00
CA TRP A 269 -9.35 11.91 -14.78
C TRP A 269 -9.55 10.59 -14.01
N ILE A 270 -9.42 9.41 -14.62
CA ILE A 270 -9.52 8.16 -13.84
C ILE A 270 -8.29 7.97 -12.95
N TRP A 271 -7.15 8.58 -13.28
CA TRP A 271 -5.89 8.38 -12.57
C TRP A 271 -5.56 9.51 -11.59
N HIS A 272 -6.08 10.71 -11.85
CA HIS A 272 -5.83 11.91 -11.06
C HIS A 272 -7.05 12.82 -11.05
N ALA A 273 -7.21 13.61 -9.99
CA ALA A 273 -8.27 14.60 -9.89
C ALA A 273 -8.13 15.70 -10.96
N PRO A 274 -9.25 16.20 -11.50
CA PRO A 274 -9.26 17.42 -12.30
C PRO A 274 -8.72 18.61 -11.50
N ARG A 275 -8.02 19.55 -12.16
CA ARG A 275 -7.40 20.73 -11.51
C ARG A 275 -8.39 21.52 -10.63
N ARG A 276 -9.66 21.58 -11.03
CA ARG A 276 -10.73 22.26 -10.28
C ARG A 276 -10.91 21.73 -8.85
N VAL A 277 -10.64 20.43 -8.64
CA VAL A 277 -10.74 19.78 -7.32
C VAL A 277 -9.49 20.09 -6.48
N THR A 278 -8.31 20.04 -7.09
CA THR A 278 -7.03 20.17 -6.37
C THR A 278 -6.60 21.61 -6.08
N GLY A 279 -7.22 22.59 -6.76
CA GLY A 279 -6.80 24.00 -6.72
C GLY A 279 -5.75 24.31 -7.77
#